data_AF-A0A6F9B0L5-F1
#
_entry.id   AF-A0A6F9B0L5-F1
#
_cell.length_a   1.000
_cell.length_b   1.000
_cell.length_c   1.000
_cell.angle_alpha   90.00
_cell.angle_beta   90.00
_cell.angle_gamma   90.00
#
_symmetry.space_group_name_H-M   'P 1'
#
loop_
_entity.id
_entity.type
_entity.pdbx_description
1 polymer ?
#
loop_
_entity_poly.entity_id
_entity_poly.type
_entity_poly.pdbx_seq_one_letter_code
_entity_poly.pdbx_strand_id
1 'polypeptide(L)'
;MATSPSGVPEEVLMNTELIKDLVEEAKDFALQNGVLIRTKETPNSSEVVTYAPFTLFPSPVPKAIFHQALAVQTHYNRLVDKISQDSSFLEEALAR
;
A
#
# COMPACT_ATOMS: atom_id res chain seq x y z
N MET A 1 -10.44 -4.97 27.72
CA MET A 1 -9.50 -4.20 26.88
C MET A 1 -10.29 -3.57 25.75
N ALA A 2 -10.36 -2.24 25.71
CA ALA A 2 -11.00 -1.52 24.62
C ALA A 2 -10.11 -1.63 23.37
N THR A 3 -10.62 -2.26 22.32
CA THR A 3 -9.93 -2.32 21.02
C THR A 3 -10.30 -1.07 20.23
N SER A 4 -9.31 -0.27 19.88
CA SER A 4 -9.50 0.88 18.99
C SER A 4 -10.03 0.40 17.61
N PRO A 5 -10.65 1.28 16.79
CA PRO A 5 -11.18 0.92 15.48
C PRO A 5 -10.15 0.31 14.51
N SER A 6 -8.85 0.46 14.78
CA SER A 6 -7.75 -0.16 14.02
C SER A 6 -7.41 -1.60 14.43
N GLY A 7 -8.06 -2.16 15.45
CA GLY A 7 -7.71 -3.47 15.99
C GLY A 7 -6.41 -3.51 16.79
N VAL A 8 -5.73 -2.36 16.94
CA VAL A 8 -4.54 -2.20 17.77
C VAL A 8 -4.98 -1.89 19.20
N PRO A 9 -4.40 -2.55 20.23
CA PRO A 9 -4.72 -2.24 21.62
C PRO A 9 -4.41 -0.76 21.96
N GLU A 10 -5.35 -0.06 22.60
CA GLU A 10 -5.16 1.36 22.97
C GLU A 10 -3.95 1.59 23.89
N GLU A 11 -3.67 0.61 24.76
CA GLU A 11 -2.51 0.62 25.67
C GLU A 11 -1.18 0.72 24.91
N VAL A 12 -1.09 0.07 23.73
CA VAL A 12 0.09 0.13 22.86
C VAL A 12 0.20 1.51 22.21
N LEU A 13 -0.92 2.06 21.74
CA LEU A 13 -0.94 3.37 21.07
C LEU A 13 -0.64 4.53 22.03
N MET A 14 -0.97 4.40 23.31
CA MET A 14 -0.69 5.40 24.35
C MET A 14 0.75 5.34 24.88
N ASN A 15 1.48 4.26 24.61
CA ASN A 15 2.87 4.10 25.06
C ASN A 15 3.85 4.61 24.00
N THR A 16 4.27 5.87 24.15
CA THR A 16 5.20 6.53 23.22
C THR A 16 6.57 5.87 23.12
N GLU A 17 7.08 5.27 24.21
CA GLU A 17 8.38 4.58 24.21
C GLU A 17 8.30 3.29 23.38
N LEU A 18 7.28 2.48 23.67
CA LEU A 18 7.02 1.25 22.91
C LEU A 18 6.81 1.53 21.42
N ILE A 19 6.10 2.60 21.06
CA ILE A 19 5.90 2.99 19.66
C ILE A 19 7.23 3.35 18.98
N LYS A 20 8.14 4.05 19.67
CA LYS A 20 9.46 4.37 19.10
C LYS A 20 10.28 3.11 18.84
N ASP A 21 10.29 2.19 19.79
CA ASP A 21 11.01 0.91 19.65
C ASP A 21 10.44 0.10 18.47
N LEU A 22 9.11 -0.01 18.37
CA LEU A 22 8.44 -0.68 17.26
C LEU A 22 8.74 -0.02 15.90
N VAL A 23 8.89 1.30 15.87
CA VAL A 23 9.24 2.02 14.63
C VAL A 23 10.64 1.66 14.16
N GLU A 24 11.62 1.58 15.06
CA GLU A 24 12.99 1.18 14.67
C GLU A 24 13.02 -0.28 14.23
N GLU A 25 12.39 -1.18 14.97
CA GLU A 25 12.27 -2.60 14.58
C GLU A 25 11.58 -2.77 13.21
N ALA A 26 10.52 -2.01 12.95
CA ALA A 26 9.81 -2.08 11.69
C ALA A 26 10.65 -1.56 10.51
N LYS A 27 11.47 -0.51 10.72
CA LYS A 27 12.42 -0.04 9.71
C LYS A 27 13.47 -1.10 9.41
N ASP A 28 14.07 -1.69 10.44
CA ASP A 28 15.09 -2.73 10.29
C ASP A 28 14.51 -3.96 9.58
N PHE A 29 13.30 -4.39 9.96
CA PHE A 29 12.59 -5.45 9.27
C PHE A 29 12.35 -5.12 7.79
N ALA A 30 11.90 -3.90 7.47
CA ALA A 30 11.69 -3.46 6.09
C ALA A 30 12.99 -3.51 5.27
N LEU A 31 14.10 -3.05 5.85
CA LEU A 31 15.41 -3.07 5.22
C LEU A 31 15.89 -4.51 4.96
N GLN A 32 15.79 -5.39 5.95
CA GLN A 32 16.24 -6.79 5.86
C GLN A 32 15.40 -7.63 4.88
N ASN A 33 14.12 -7.32 4.70
CA ASN A 33 13.20 -8.05 3.82
C ASN A 33 13.06 -7.43 2.42
N GLY A 34 13.85 -6.39 2.10
CA GLY A 34 13.87 -5.81 0.76
C GLY A 34 12.71 -4.86 0.45
N VAL A 35 12.01 -4.35 1.46
CA VAL A 35 11.00 -3.29 1.31
C VAL A 35 11.73 -1.95 1.17
N LEU A 36 12.35 -1.75 0.00
CA LEU A 36 13.34 -0.72 -0.25
C LEU A 36 12.97 0.18 -1.42
N ILE A 37 13.42 1.43 -1.35
CA ILE A 37 13.42 2.38 -2.45
C ILE A 37 14.78 3.08 -2.53
N ARG A 38 15.14 3.53 -3.74
CA ARG A 38 16.27 4.43 -3.92
C ARG A 38 15.96 5.79 -3.31
N THR A 39 16.99 6.47 -2.83
CA THR A 39 16.83 7.79 -2.23
C THR A 39 16.52 8.85 -3.27
N LYS A 40 15.97 10.00 -2.83
CA LYS A 40 15.63 11.10 -3.74
C LYS A 40 16.88 11.79 -4.28
N GLU A 41 17.97 11.74 -3.52
CA GLU A 41 19.26 12.34 -3.83
C GLU A 41 19.96 11.56 -4.95
N THR A 42 19.82 10.23 -4.97
CA THR A 42 20.46 9.35 -5.96
C THR A 42 19.47 8.34 -6.57
N PRO A 43 18.42 8.79 -7.28
CA PRO A 43 17.32 7.94 -7.75
C PRO A 43 17.73 6.88 -8.80
N ASN A 44 18.91 7.04 -9.40
CA ASN A 44 19.47 6.12 -10.39
C ASN A 44 20.57 5.21 -9.82
N SER A 45 20.93 5.35 -8.54
CA SER A 45 21.95 4.53 -7.88
C SER A 45 21.31 3.55 -6.90
N SER A 46 21.92 2.37 -6.74
CA SER A 46 21.48 1.37 -5.75
C SER A 46 22.49 1.19 -4.61
N GLU A 47 23.55 2.00 -4.58
CA GLU A 47 24.58 1.96 -3.52
C GLU A 47 24.04 2.40 -2.15
N VAL A 48 23.04 3.29 -2.17
CA VAL A 48 22.34 3.78 -0.97
C VAL A 48 20.85 3.67 -1.22
N VAL A 49 20.15 3.04 -0.28
CA VAL A 49 18.70 2.80 -0.32
C VAL A 49 18.09 3.17 1.04
N THR A 50 16.79 3.35 1.06
CA THR A 50 16.00 3.51 2.28
C THR A 50 14.77 2.61 2.24
N TYR A 51 14.07 2.47 3.36
CA TYR A 51 12.83 1.69 3.39
C TYR A 51 11.72 2.38 2.57
N ALA A 52 10.90 1.59 1.87
CA ALA A 52 9.70 2.12 1.21
C ALA A 52 8.73 2.64 2.29
N PRO A 53 8.03 3.78 2.11
CA PRO A 53 7.08 4.27 3.11
C PRO A 53 5.95 3.26 3.38
N PHE A 54 5.70 2.94 4.65
CA PHE A 54 4.64 2.02 5.07
C PHE A 54 3.97 2.50 6.38
N THR A 55 2.84 1.87 6.72
CA THR A 55 2.12 2.14 7.98
C THR A 55 2.59 1.17 9.06
N LEU A 56 2.80 1.66 10.28
CA LEU A 56 3.30 0.83 11.38
C LEU A 56 2.35 -0.34 11.73
N PHE A 57 1.05 -0.09 11.59
CA PHE A 57 0.00 -1.10 11.77
C PHE A 57 -0.90 -1.13 10.55
N PRO A 58 -1.47 -2.30 10.21
CA PRO A 58 -2.40 -2.41 9.10
C PRO A 58 -3.68 -1.61 9.38
N SER A 59 -4.10 -0.80 8.41
CA SER A 59 -5.38 -0.10 8.47
C SER A 59 -6.55 -1.11 8.41
N PRO A 60 -7.60 -0.92 9.22
CA PRO A 60 -8.77 -1.79 9.20
C PRO A 60 -9.54 -1.63 7.89
N VAL A 61 -9.93 -2.75 7.27
CA VAL A 61 -10.72 -2.75 6.02
C VAL A 61 -11.89 -3.73 6.16
N PRO A 62 -13.14 -3.32 5.84
CA PRO A 62 -14.28 -4.23 5.85
C PRO A 62 -14.10 -5.41 4.89
N LYS A 63 -14.17 -6.63 5.43
CA LYS A 63 -13.93 -7.87 4.66
C LYS A 63 -14.83 -8.01 3.44
N ALA A 64 -16.10 -7.62 3.55
CA ALA A 64 -17.06 -7.69 2.47
C ALA A 64 -16.63 -6.85 1.25
N ILE A 65 -16.19 -5.60 1.49
CA ILE A 65 -15.74 -4.69 0.43
C ILE A 65 -14.42 -5.17 -0.18
N PHE A 66 -13.49 -5.65 0.65
CA PHE A 66 -12.23 -6.23 0.17
C PHE A 66 -12.47 -7.42 -0.77
N HIS A 67 -13.39 -8.33 -0.43
CA HIS A 67 -13.72 -9.47 -1.30
C HIS A 67 -14.49 -9.05 -2.56
N GLN A 68 -15.35 -8.03 -2.48
CA GLN A 68 -16.01 -7.48 -3.66
C GLN A 68 -14.99 -6.90 -4.65
N ALA A 69 -14.01 -6.13 -4.16
CA ALA A 69 -12.93 -5.59 -4.98
C ALA A 69 -12.09 -6.71 -5.63
N LEU A 70 -11.80 -7.77 -4.88
CA LEU A 70 -11.09 -8.94 -5.41
C LEU A 70 -11.89 -9.64 -6.53
N ALA A 71 -13.19 -9.83 -6.32
CA ALA A 71 -14.05 -10.52 -7.29
C ALA A 71 -14.21 -9.73 -8.60
N VAL A 72 -14.25 -8.39 -8.55
CA VAL A 72 -14.42 -7.57 -9.76
C VAL A 72 -13.14 -7.43 -10.59
N GLN A 73 -11.95 -7.65 -10.00
CA GLN A 73 -10.66 -7.40 -10.67
C GLN A 73 -10.53 -8.09 -12.04
N THR A 74 -10.94 -9.36 -12.15
CA THR A 74 -10.86 -10.09 -13.43
C THR A 74 -11.81 -9.52 -14.49
N HIS A 75 -12.99 -9.06 -14.08
CA HIS A 75 -13.93 -8.39 -15.00
C HIS A 75 -13.36 -7.05 -15.46
N TYR A 76 -12.76 -6.29 -14.56
CA TYR A 76 -12.12 -5.00 -14.88
C TYR A 76 -10.93 -5.18 -15.82
N ASN A 77 -10.07 -6.18 -15.59
CA ASN A 77 -8.94 -6.47 -16.48
C ASN A 77 -9.41 -6.77 -17.92
N ARG A 78 -10.48 -7.57 -18.07
CA ARG A 78 -11.06 -7.87 -19.39
C ARG A 78 -11.71 -6.65 -20.05
N LEU A 79 -12.32 -5.78 -19.25
CA LEU A 79 -12.90 -4.54 -19.74
C LEU A 79 -11.80 -3.64 -20.31
N VAL A 80 -10.72 -3.43 -19.56
CA VAL A 80 -9.56 -2.63 -19.98
C VAL A 80 -8.93 -3.21 -21.26
N ASP A 81 -8.75 -4.54 -21.31
CA ASP A 81 -8.23 -5.23 -22.51
C ASP A 81 -9.10 -4.95 -23.75
N LYS A 82 -10.41 -5.16 -23.65
CA LYS A 82 -11.33 -4.93 -24.77
C LYS A 82 -11.41 -3.47 -25.19
N ILE A 83 -11.47 -2.55 -24.24
CA ILE A 83 -11.47 -1.10 -24.52
C ILE A 83 -10.18 -0.70 -25.23
N SER A 84 -9.03 -1.24 -24.81
CA SER A 84 -7.74 -0.91 -25.42
C SER A 84 -7.62 -1.31 -26.89
N GLN A 85 -8.43 -2.27 -27.34
CA GLN A 85 -8.48 -2.77 -28.71
C GLN A 85 -9.52 -2.04 -29.58
N ASP A 86 -10.39 -1.23 -28.96
CA ASP A 86 -11.44 -0.48 -29.67
C ASP A 86 -10.97 0.96 -29.92
N SER A 87 -10.29 1.15 -31.06
CA SER A 87 -9.76 2.45 -31.46
C SER A 87 -10.87 3.49 -31.67
N SER A 88 -12.02 3.09 -32.23
CA SER A 88 -13.14 4.00 -32.46
C SER A 88 -13.73 4.50 -31.14
N PHE A 89 -13.93 3.59 -30.18
CA PHE A 89 -14.38 3.97 -28.84
C PHE A 89 -13.37 4.91 -28.15
N LEU A 90 -12.07 4.63 -28.25
CA LEU A 90 -11.04 5.48 -27.65
C LEU A 90 -10.98 6.86 -28.30
N GLU A 91 -11.08 6.93 -29.63
CA GLU A 91 -11.11 8.18 -30.38
C GLU A 91 -12.34 9.00 -30.02
N GLU A 92 -13.53 8.40 -29.96
CA GLU A 92 -14.76 9.10 -29.57
C GLU A 92 -14.71 9.58 -28.12
N ALA A 93 -14.25 8.74 -27.19
CA ALA A 93 -14.19 9.07 -25.77
C ALA A 93 -13.14 10.16 -25.42
N LEU A 94 -12.10 10.29 -26.24
CA LEU A 94 -11.00 11.25 -26.03
C LEU A 94 -11.05 12.45 -27.00
N ALA A 95 -11.88 12.40 -28.03
CA ALA A 95 -12.17 13.54 -28.89
C ALA A 95 -12.87 14.61 -28.04
N ARG A 96 -12.19 15.74 -27.86
CA ARG A 96 -12.77 16.94 -27.24
C ARG A 96 -13.87 17.54 -28.11
#